data_AF-A0AAE0CM05-F1
#
_entry.id   AF-A0AAE0CM05-F1
#
_cell.length_a   1.000
_cell.length_b   1.000
_cell.length_c   1.000
_cell.angle_alpha   90.00
_cell.angle_beta   90.00
_cell.angle_gamma   90.00
#
_symmetry.space_group_name_H-M   'P 1'
#
loop_
_entity.id
_entity.type
_entity.pdbx_description
1 polymer ?
#
loop_
_entity_poly.entity_id
_entity_poly.type
_entity_poly.pdbx_seq_one_letter_code
_entity_poly.pdbx_strand_id
1 'polypeptide(L)'
;MAESESSRKIQKQLVSDSDMAMVTQQLIQRSDEGINRSSNGKNNISSDDDHDHQAEIDQRSRDEIIRKEKIEEIFGKEEEACRPKKRRYRSLVSIYRETKPIFREIYDYHEKKPIR
;
A
#
# COMPACT_ATOMS: atom_id res chain seq x y z
N MET A 1 -26.68 -29.14 -15.46
CA MET A 1 -27.57 -27.98 -15.25
C MET A 1 -26.76 -26.87 -14.61
N ALA A 2 -26.73 -25.72 -15.28
CA ALA A 2 -26.39 -24.35 -14.86
C ALA A 2 -25.11 -24.08 -14.05
N GLU A 3 -24.10 -23.54 -14.74
CA GLU A 3 -23.01 -22.73 -14.18
C GLU A 3 -23.59 -21.39 -13.66
N SER A 4 -23.14 -20.92 -12.49
CA SER A 4 -23.52 -19.61 -11.94
C SER A 4 -22.41 -18.60 -12.21
N GLU A 5 -22.62 -17.74 -13.20
CA GLU A 5 -21.75 -16.58 -13.47
C GLU A 5 -22.05 -15.45 -12.48
N SER A 6 -21.18 -15.24 -11.48
CA SER A 6 -21.29 -14.10 -10.56
C SER A 6 -20.59 -12.87 -11.15
N SER A 7 -21.30 -12.13 -11.99
CA SER A 7 -20.85 -10.83 -12.51
C SER A 7 -21.07 -9.72 -11.47
N ARG A 8 -20.09 -9.46 -10.61
CA ARG A 8 -20.13 -8.31 -9.68
C ARG A 8 -19.83 -7.00 -10.41
N LYS A 9 -20.89 -6.37 -10.91
CA LYS A 9 -20.88 -5.01 -11.48
C LYS A 9 -20.67 -4.02 -10.32
N ILE A 10 -19.48 -3.41 -10.23
CA ILE A 10 -19.21 -2.34 -9.26
C ILE A 10 -20.09 -1.15 -9.65
N GLN A 11 -21.19 -0.95 -8.91
CA GLN A 11 -21.98 0.26 -9.02
C GLN A 11 -21.19 1.37 -8.33
N LYS A 12 -20.72 2.35 -9.10
CA LYS A 12 -20.22 3.61 -8.55
C LYS A 12 -21.43 4.34 -7.99
N GLN A 13 -21.69 4.16 -6.70
CA GLN A 13 -22.74 4.91 -6.01
C GLN A 13 -22.35 6.38 -6.06
N LEU A 14 -23.11 7.17 -6.82
CA LEU A 14 -22.94 8.62 -6.90
C LEU A 14 -23.31 9.18 -5.52
N VAL A 15 -22.30 9.50 -4.73
CA VAL A 15 -22.48 10.21 -3.46
C VAL A 15 -22.95 11.62 -3.79
N SER A 16 -24.05 12.05 -3.19
CA SER A 16 -24.58 13.40 -3.41
C SER A 16 -23.69 14.44 -2.73
N ASP A 17 -23.59 15.64 -3.30
CA ASP A 17 -22.81 16.74 -2.69
C ASP A 17 -23.27 17.05 -1.26
N SER A 18 -24.56 16.81 -0.97
CA SER A 18 -25.13 16.93 0.38
C SER A 18 -24.53 15.92 1.37
N ASP A 19 -24.29 14.68 0.93
CA ASP A 19 -23.71 13.64 1.79
C ASP A 19 -22.24 13.96 2.09
N MET A 20 -21.52 14.48 1.09
CA MET A 20 -20.14 14.92 1.24
C MET A 20 -20.01 16.10 2.22
N ALA A 21 -20.94 17.05 2.18
CA ALA A 21 -21.00 18.17 3.12
C ALA A 21 -21.28 17.71 4.55
N MET A 22 -22.17 16.73 4.74
CA MET A 22 -22.47 16.16 6.05
C MET A 22 -21.25 15.45 6.66
N VAL A 23 -20.54 14.65 5.86
CA VAL A 23 -19.30 13.96 6.28
C VAL A 23 -18.22 14.96 6.68
N THR A 24 -18.08 16.06 5.92
CA THR A 24 -17.11 17.12 6.21
C THR A 24 -17.39 17.78 7.55
N GLN A 25 -18.66 18.05 7.88
CA GLN A 25 -19.03 18.63 9.19
C GLN A 25 -18.71 17.69 10.36
N GLN A 26 -18.93 16.38 10.21
CA GLN A 26 -18.56 15.42 11.26
C GLN A 26 -17.05 15.34 11.47
N LEU A 27 -16.25 15.44 10.41
CA LEU A 27 -14.79 15.47 10.50
C LEU A 27 -14.26 16.70 11.22
N ILE A 28 -14.84 17.88 10.95
CA ILE A 28 -14.49 19.13 11.64
C ILE A 28 -14.77 18.99 13.14
N GLN A 29 -15.94 18.50 13.54
CA GLN A 29 -16.29 18.29 14.95
C GLN A 29 -15.29 17.37 15.67
N ARG A 30 -14.78 16.33 15.01
CA ARG A 30 -13.82 15.40 15.62
C ARG A 30 -12.38 15.92 15.67
N SER A 31 -12.05 16.98 14.93
CA SER A 31 -10.69 17.54 14.90
C SER A 31 -10.38 18.41 16.12
N ASP A 32 -11.38 18.94 16.80
CA ASP A 32 -11.18 19.88 17.91
C ASP A 32 -11.05 19.19 19.29
N GLU A 33 -11.27 17.88 19.36
CA GLU A 33 -11.29 17.11 20.62
C GLU A 33 -9.91 16.53 21.04
N GLY A 34 -8.81 16.94 20.42
CA GLY A 34 -7.52 16.24 20.53
C GLY A 34 -6.30 17.14 20.71
N ILE A 35 -6.23 17.93 21.78
CA ILE A 35 -4.98 18.60 22.17
C ILE A 35 -4.64 18.34 23.64
N ASN A 36 -4.25 17.11 23.93
CA ASN A 36 -3.54 16.79 25.17
C ASN A 36 -2.10 17.31 25.03
N ARG A 37 -1.87 18.59 25.33
CA ARG A 37 -0.52 19.15 25.45
C ARG A 37 0.12 18.63 26.73
N SER A 38 0.83 17.51 26.69
CA SER A 38 1.77 17.17 27.77
C SER A 38 3.16 17.71 27.42
N SER A 39 3.57 18.70 28.19
CA SER A 39 4.86 19.37 28.12
C SER A 39 6.00 18.47 28.61
N ASN A 40 7.06 18.40 27.83
CA ASN A 40 8.49 18.37 28.17
C ASN A 40 8.88 17.94 29.61
N GLY A 41 9.64 16.85 29.75
CA GLY A 41 10.35 16.49 30.98
C GLY A 41 11.50 15.52 30.71
N LYS A 42 12.73 16.05 30.63
CA LYS A 42 13.98 15.29 30.53
C LYS A 42 14.35 14.73 31.90
N ASN A 43 14.26 13.41 32.10
CA ASN A 43 14.78 12.77 33.31
C ASN A 43 15.59 11.53 32.90
N ASN A 44 16.93 11.62 32.97
CA ASN A 44 17.80 10.45 33.02
C ASN A 44 17.70 9.86 34.43
N ILE A 45 17.24 8.62 34.58
CA ILE A 45 17.48 7.82 35.78
C ILE A 45 17.71 6.37 35.36
N SER A 46 18.89 5.88 35.70
CA SER A 46 19.29 4.48 35.67
C SER A 46 18.72 3.77 36.89
N SER A 47 18.07 2.62 36.70
CA SER A 47 18.13 1.49 37.64
C SER A 47 17.42 0.30 37.03
N ASP A 48 18.09 -0.86 37.08
CA ASP A 48 17.53 -2.20 36.89
C ASP A 48 16.13 -2.31 37.50
N ASP A 49 15.14 -2.62 36.67
CA ASP A 49 13.88 -3.22 37.11
C ASP A 49 13.25 -4.02 35.95
N ASP A 50 13.80 -5.20 35.69
CA ASP A 50 13.35 -6.16 34.68
C ASP A 50 12.07 -6.91 35.13
N HIS A 51 11.03 -6.20 35.59
CA HIS A 51 9.81 -6.88 36.06
C HIS A 51 8.45 -6.33 35.62
N ASP A 52 8.35 -5.30 34.78
CA ASP A 52 7.03 -4.74 34.39
C ASP A 52 6.70 -4.79 32.88
N HIS A 53 7.58 -5.36 32.04
CA HIS A 53 7.31 -5.45 30.60
C HIS A 53 6.31 -6.57 30.23
N GLN A 54 6.01 -7.52 31.12
CA GLN A 54 5.15 -8.65 30.80
C GLN A 54 3.67 -8.23 30.65
N ALA A 55 3.20 -7.28 31.47
CA ALA A 55 1.83 -6.78 31.42
C ALA A 55 1.60 -5.86 30.20
N GLU A 56 2.61 -5.08 29.82
CA GLU A 56 2.56 -4.17 28.67
C GLU A 56 2.53 -4.93 27.34
N ILE A 57 3.28 -6.03 27.24
CA ILE A 57 3.28 -6.93 26.08
C ILE A 57 1.90 -7.61 25.90
N ASP A 58 1.23 -7.97 26.99
CA ASP A 58 -0.09 -8.63 26.98
C ASP A 58 -1.26 -7.66 26.68
N GLN A 59 -1.09 -6.36 26.94
CA GLN A 59 -2.05 -5.34 26.46
C GLN A 59 -1.86 -5.06 24.97
N ARG A 60 -0.60 -4.95 24.53
CA ARG A 60 -0.27 -4.72 23.12
C ARG A 60 -0.76 -5.84 22.20
N SER A 61 -0.73 -7.08 22.67
CA SER A 61 -1.25 -8.24 21.94
C SER A 61 -2.79 -8.21 21.83
N ARG A 62 -3.49 -7.82 22.90
CA ARG A 62 -4.95 -7.62 22.88
C ARG A 62 -5.36 -6.50 21.94
N ASP A 63 -4.65 -5.38 21.96
CA ASP A 63 -4.90 -4.25 21.07
C ASP A 63 -4.67 -4.62 19.60
N GLU A 64 -3.65 -5.44 19.32
CA GLU A 64 -3.39 -5.95 17.97
C GLU A 64 -4.52 -6.88 17.48
N ILE A 65 -5.06 -7.74 18.36
CA ILE A 65 -6.21 -8.60 18.05
C ILE A 65 -7.45 -7.74 17.76
N ILE A 66 -7.79 -6.79 18.64
CA ILE A 66 -8.95 -5.91 18.47
C ILE A 66 -8.81 -5.08 17.19
N ARG A 67 -7.60 -4.59 16.89
CA ARG A 67 -7.32 -3.85 15.65
C ARG A 67 -7.52 -4.74 14.42
N LYS A 68 -7.03 -5.97 14.46
CA LYS A 68 -7.18 -6.93 13.36
C LYS A 68 -8.66 -7.26 13.12
N GLU A 69 -9.44 -7.49 14.16
CA GLU A 69 -10.89 -7.72 14.05
C GLU A 69 -11.62 -6.54 13.43
N LYS A 70 -11.32 -5.30 13.85
CA LYS A 70 -11.91 -4.09 13.25
C LYS A 70 -11.55 -3.93 11.78
N ILE A 71 -10.33 -4.29 11.39
CA ILE A 71 -9.91 -4.25 9.98
C ILE A 71 -10.68 -5.31 9.18
N GLU A 72 -10.80 -6.53 9.71
CA GLU A 72 -11.57 -7.62 9.07
C GLU A 72 -13.07 -7.31 8.97
N GLU A 73 -13.64 -6.57 9.94
CA GLU A 73 -15.02 -6.09 9.90
C GLU A 73 -15.25 -5.07 8.78
N ILE A 74 -14.34 -4.09 8.63
CA ILE A 74 -14.48 -3.01 7.65
C ILE A 74 -14.16 -3.50 6.23
N PHE A 75 -13.11 -4.31 6.07
CA PHE A 75 -12.58 -4.70 4.77
C PHE A 75 -12.90 -6.15 4.37
N GLY A 76 -13.52 -6.93 5.27
CA GLY A 76 -13.72 -8.36 5.10
C GLY A 76 -12.46 -9.17 5.43
N LYS A 77 -12.60 -10.50 5.42
CA LYS A 77 -11.47 -11.42 5.61
C LYS A 77 -10.54 -11.34 4.41
N GLU A 78 -9.25 -11.11 4.65
CA GLU A 78 -8.24 -11.25 3.59
C GLU A 78 -8.16 -12.74 3.22
N GLU A 79 -8.78 -13.13 2.10
CA GLU A 79 -8.47 -14.38 1.43
C GLU A 79 -7.01 -14.29 0.95
N GLU A 80 -6.19 -15.33 1.19
CA GLU A 80 -4.78 -15.35 0.76
C GLU A 80 -4.69 -15.12 -0.75
N ALA A 81 -4.56 -13.87 -1.15
CA ALA A 81 -4.36 -13.51 -2.54
C ALA A 81 -3.02 -14.12 -2.95
N CYS A 82 -3.05 -15.07 -3.88
CA CYS A 82 -1.86 -15.70 -4.44
C CYS A 82 -0.97 -14.60 -5.05
N ARG A 83 -0.02 -14.10 -4.27
CA ARG A 83 0.90 -13.07 -4.73
C ARG A 83 1.68 -13.68 -5.89
N PRO A 84 1.63 -13.11 -7.10
CA PRO A 84 2.38 -13.65 -8.21
C PRO A 84 3.85 -13.72 -7.79
N LYS A 85 4.44 -14.92 -7.89
CA LYS A 85 5.84 -15.14 -7.52
C LYS A 85 6.68 -14.10 -8.24
N LYS A 86 7.56 -13.40 -7.51
CA LYS A 86 8.48 -12.43 -8.10
C LYS A 86 9.21 -13.10 -9.27
N ARG A 87 8.96 -12.62 -10.48
CA ARG A 87 9.70 -13.09 -11.66
C ARG A 87 11.16 -12.73 -11.44
N ARG A 88 12.07 -13.67 -11.66
CA ARG A 88 13.50 -13.37 -11.62
C ARG A 88 13.79 -12.37 -12.75
N TYR A 89 14.52 -11.30 -12.43
CA TYR A 89 15.02 -10.38 -13.44
C TYR A 89 15.94 -11.14 -14.41
N ARG A 90 15.87 -10.77 -15.70
CA ARG A 90 16.78 -11.29 -16.72
C ARG A 90 18.16 -10.64 -16.56
N SER A 91 19.22 -11.38 -16.89
CA SER A 91 20.57 -10.82 -16.92
C SER A 91 20.73 -9.83 -18.09
N LEU A 92 21.61 -8.84 -17.93
CA LEU A 92 21.94 -7.91 -19.02
C LEU A 92 22.42 -8.66 -20.28
N VAL A 93 23.18 -9.75 -20.11
CA VAL A 93 23.64 -10.59 -21.22
C VAL A 93 22.47 -11.24 -21.97
N SER A 94 21.46 -11.77 -21.27
CA SER A 94 20.26 -12.33 -21.92
C SER A 94 19.53 -11.26 -22.72
N ILE A 95 19.41 -10.04 -22.17
CA ILE A 95 18.77 -8.91 -22.85
C ILE A 95 19.56 -8.56 -24.11
N TYR A 96 20.86 -8.29 -24.03
CA TYR A 96 21.68 -7.93 -25.19
C TYR A 96 21.75 -9.01 -26.28
N ARG A 97 21.66 -10.29 -25.92
CA ARG A 97 21.63 -11.38 -26.91
C ARG A 97 20.26 -11.49 -27.59
N GLU A 98 19.18 -11.23 -26.87
CA GLU A 98 17.81 -11.32 -27.41
C GLU A 98 17.41 -10.04 -28.17
N THR A 99 17.94 -8.89 -27.78
CA THR A 99 17.67 -7.62 -28.45
C THR A 99 18.70 -7.35 -29.54
N LYS A 100 18.27 -7.23 -30.80
CA LYS A 100 19.12 -6.67 -31.86
C LYS A 100 19.45 -5.21 -31.53
N PRO A 101 20.71 -4.74 -31.67
CA PRO A 101 21.03 -3.34 -31.44
C PRO A 101 20.30 -2.46 -32.46
N ILE A 102 19.45 -1.56 -31.98
CA ILE A 102 18.68 -0.60 -32.77
C ILE A 102 19.62 0.29 -33.61
N PHE A 103 20.86 0.48 -33.17
CA PHE A 103 21.85 1.34 -33.82
C PHE A 103 22.42 0.79 -35.14
N ARG A 104 22.10 -0.45 -35.55
CA ARG A 104 22.64 -1.02 -36.79
C ARG A 104 22.01 -0.43 -38.07
N GLU A 105 20.85 0.20 -37.97
CA GLU A 105 20.10 0.76 -39.11
C GLU A 105 20.31 2.28 -39.30
N ILE A 106 20.94 2.96 -38.33
CA ILE A 106 21.10 4.43 -38.37
C ILE A 106 22.33 4.85 -39.20
N TYR A 107 23.37 4.01 -39.28
CA TYR A 107 24.61 4.34 -40.00
C TYR A 107 24.54 4.12 -41.52
N ASP A 108 23.53 3.40 -42.03
CA ASP A 108 23.40 3.12 -43.47
C ASP A 108 22.77 4.28 -44.27
N TYR A 109 22.25 5.31 -43.58
CA TYR A 109 21.63 6.47 -44.22
C TYR A 109 22.60 7.57 -44.64
N HIS A 110 23.86 7.53 -44.19
CA HIS A 110 24.81 8.63 -44.40
C HIS A 110 25.82 8.41 -45.54
N GLU A 111 25.85 7.25 -46.21
CA GLU A 111 26.82 6.96 -47.28
C GLU A 111 26.29 7.06 -48.72
N LYS A 112 25.17 7.75 -48.98
CA LYS A 112 24.73 8.02 -50.36
C LYS A 112 25.62 9.10 -51.00
N LYS A 113 26.73 8.69 -51.61
CA LYS A 113 27.55 9.53 -52.50
C LYS A 113 26.71 9.98 -53.71
N PRO A 114 26.80 11.25 -54.16
CA PRO A 114 26.11 11.69 -55.36
C PRO A 114 26.70 11.01 -56.60
N ILE A 115 25.83 10.42 -57.42
CA ILE A 115 26.15 9.94 -58.75
C ILE A 115 26.51 11.17 -59.60
N ARG A 116 27.72 11.19 -60.14
CA ARG A 116 28.14 12.15 -61.18
C ARG A 116 27.75 11.63 -62.55
#